data_AF-A0A2H5ZSI6-F1
#
_entry.id   AF-A0A2H5ZSI6-F1
#
_cell.length_a   1.000
_cell.length_b   1.000
_cell.length_c   1.000
_cell.angle_alpha   90.00
_cell.angle_beta   90.00
_cell.angle_gamma   90.00
#
_symmetry.space_group_name_H-M   'P 1'
#
loop_
_entity.id
_entity.type
_entity.pdbx_description
1 polymer ?
#
loop_
_entity_poly.entity_id
_entity_poly.type
_entity_poly.pdbx_seq_one_letter_code
_entity_poly.pdbx_strand_id
1 'polypeptide(L)'
;MRALGMEAVREHEKALVRYAMAQLAEVRGVRLYGPKDPELRGGALAFTLEGVHPHDVAQVLDEQGVCVRAGHHCAQPLHRALGLAATARASVYLYNTPEDIDALVRGLERVRAFFGLPS
;
A
#
# COMPACT_ATOMS: atom_id res chain seq x y z
N MET A 1 -13.59 -8.45 18.70
CA MET A 1 -12.59 -9.40 18.16
C MET A 1 -12.82 -10.85 18.58
N ARG A 2 -12.95 -11.19 19.88
CA ARG A 2 -13.22 -12.59 20.29
C ARG A 2 -14.47 -13.22 19.64
N ALA A 3 -15.51 -12.43 19.36
CA ALA A 3 -16.73 -12.90 18.69
C ALA A 3 -16.61 -13.15 17.18
N LEU A 4 -15.57 -12.61 16.52
CA LEU A 4 -15.35 -12.76 15.06
C LEU A 4 -14.47 -13.98 14.71
N GLY A 5 -13.78 -14.55 15.70
CA GLY A 5 -12.77 -15.59 15.47
C GLY A 5 -11.52 -15.03 14.80
N MET A 6 -10.35 -15.17 15.44
CA MET A 6 -9.09 -14.63 14.88
C MET A 6 -8.69 -15.34 13.58
N GLU A 7 -9.14 -16.57 13.36
CA GLU A 7 -8.94 -17.30 12.11
C GLU A 7 -9.66 -16.62 10.95
N ALA A 8 -10.95 -16.27 11.11
CA ALA A 8 -11.70 -15.57 10.08
C ALA A 8 -11.11 -14.18 9.78
N VAL A 9 -10.63 -13.47 10.81
CA VAL A 9 -9.91 -12.20 10.64
C VAL A 9 -8.64 -12.39 9.80
N ARG A 10 -7.88 -13.46 10.09
CA ARG A 10 -6.65 -13.78 9.36
C ARG A 10 -6.94 -14.13 7.90
N GLU A 11 -7.95 -14.96 7.64
CA GLU A 11 -8.32 -15.34 6.27
C GLU A 11 -8.85 -14.15 5.45
N HIS A 12 -9.64 -13.26 6.07
CA HIS A 12 -10.05 -12.00 5.44
C HIS A 12 -8.85 -11.10 5.10
N GLU A 13 -7.94 -10.92 6.06
CA GLU A 13 -6.72 -10.14 5.84
C GLU A 13 -5.88 -10.73 4.68
N LYS A 14 -5.69 -12.06 4.63
CA LYS A 14 -4.97 -12.72 3.53
C LYS A 14 -5.65 -12.47 2.18
N ALA A 15 -6.97 -12.56 2.12
CA ALA A 15 -7.73 -12.31 0.90
C ALA A 15 -7.51 -10.87 0.40
N LEU A 16 -7.60 -9.88 1.31
CA LEU A 16 -7.32 -8.48 0.98
C LEU A 16 -5.86 -8.25 0.58
N VAL A 17 -4.89 -8.84 1.28
CA VAL A 17 -3.46 -8.70 0.95
C VAL A 17 -3.18 -9.28 -0.42
N ARG A 18 -3.72 -10.46 -0.73
CA ARG A 18 -3.58 -11.09 -2.05
C ARG A 18 -4.15 -10.19 -3.14
N TYR A 19 -5.35 -9.65 -2.92
CA TYR A 19 -5.99 -8.74 -3.86
C TYR A 19 -5.19 -7.45 -4.03
N ALA A 20 -4.78 -6.79 -2.95
CA ALA A 20 -3.97 -5.58 -2.99
C ALA A 20 -2.64 -5.78 -3.70
N MET A 21 -1.97 -6.91 -3.46
CA MET A 21 -0.71 -7.22 -4.14
C MET A 21 -0.89 -7.39 -5.65
N ALA A 22 -1.97 -8.02 -6.09
CA ALA A 22 -2.30 -8.16 -7.51
C ALA A 22 -2.61 -6.78 -8.13
N GLN A 23 -3.53 -6.02 -7.54
CA GLN A 23 -3.94 -4.72 -8.08
C GLN A 23 -2.79 -3.70 -8.11
N LEU A 24 -1.97 -3.64 -7.05
CA LEU A 24 -0.82 -2.73 -7.01
C LEU A 24 0.29 -3.12 -7.99
N ALA A 25 0.38 -4.39 -8.40
CA ALA A 25 1.33 -4.82 -9.42
C ALA A 25 0.97 -4.31 -10.82
N GLU A 26 -0.32 -4.03 -11.07
CA GLU A 26 -0.80 -3.46 -12.34
C GLU A 26 -0.51 -1.96 -12.46
N VAL A 27 -0.27 -1.26 -11.33
CA VAL A 27 0.07 0.16 -11.34
C VAL A 27 1.53 0.34 -11.75
N ARG A 28 1.76 0.89 -12.94
CA ARG A 28 3.12 1.09 -13.46
C ARG A 28 3.95 2.00 -12.56
N GLY A 29 5.20 1.58 -12.31
CA GLY A 29 6.13 2.30 -11.45
C GLY A 29 5.92 2.04 -9.96
N VAL A 30 4.88 1.31 -9.55
CA VAL A 30 4.74 0.87 -8.17
C VAL A 30 5.71 -0.26 -7.89
N ARG A 31 6.45 -0.13 -6.78
CA ARG A 31 7.28 -1.19 -6.23
C ARG A 31 6.86 -1.51 -4.81
N LEU A 32 6.46 -2.75 -4.56
CA LEU A 32 6.13 -3.26 -3.23
C LEU A 32 7.37 -3.78 -2.50
N TYR A 33 7.43 -3.54 -1.19
CA TYR A 33 8.48 -4.01 -0.29
C TYR A 33 7.94 -5.09 0.67
N GLY A 34 8.74 -6.13 0.93
CA GLY A 34 8.38 -7.27 1.78
C GLY A 34 8.23 -8.60 1.01
N PRO A 35 7.76 -9.68 1.67
CA PRO A 35 7.60 -11.00 1.06
C PRO A 35 6.64 -10.99 -0.15
N LYS A 36 6.94 -11.81 -1.17
CA LYS A 36 6.06 -11.97 -2.35
C LYS A 36 4.91 -12.94 -2.11
N ASP A 37 5.04 -13.80 -1.11
CA ASP A 37 3.99 -14.72 -0.71
C ASP A 37 3.00 -14.01 0.23
N PRO A 38 1.71 -13.87 -0.14
CA PRO A 38 0.69 -13.28 0.73
C PRO A 38 0.48 -14.08 2.02
N GLU A 39 0.80 -15.38 2.07
CA GLU A 39 0.69 -16.20 3.29
C GLU A 39 1.72 -15.76 4.35
N LEU A 40 2.86 -15.24 3.91
CA LEU A 40 3.96 -14.76 4.75
C LEU A 40 3.89 -13.25 5.02
N ARG A 41 2.81 -12.59 4.60
CA ARG A 41 2.63 -11.13 4.70
C ARG A 41 1.39 -10.81 5.55
N GLY A 42 1.48 -9.72 6.32
CA GLY A 42 0.34 -9.10 7.01
C GLY A 42 -0.25 -7.94 6.21
N GLY A 43 -1.27 -7.26 6.74
CA GLY A 43 -1.99 -6.17 6.07
C GLY A 43 -1.19 -4.89 5.76
N ALA A 44 0.12 -4.84 5.99
CA ALA A 44 0.96 -3.68 5.74
C ALA A 44 1.67 -3.77 4.37
N LEU A 45 1.24 -2.93 3.43
CA LEU A 45 1.80 -2.84 2.08
C LEU A 45 2.61 -1.55 1.95
N ALA A 46 3.93 -1.65 2.18
CA ALA A 46 4.86 -0.55 1.93
C ALA A 46 5.27 -0.52 0.46
N PHE A 47 5.24 0.65 -0.16
CA PHE A 47 5.54 0.84 -1.58
C PHE A 47 6.19 2.20 -1.89
N THR A 48 6.76 2.29 -3.08
CA THR A 48 7.18 3.53 -3.74
C THR A 48 6.53 3.61 -5.11
N LEU A 49 6.34 4.82 -5.62
CA LEU A 49 5.97 5.09 -7.00
C LEU A 49 7.16 5.75 -7.70
N GLU A 50 7.63 5.17 -8.79
CA GLU A 50 8.75 5.70 -9.56
C GLU A 50 8.50 7.16 -9.97
N GLY A 51 9.49 8.02 -9.76
CA GLY A 51 9.41 9.44 -10.11
C GLY A 51 8.62 10.32 -9.14
N VAL A 52 8.03 9.78 -8.07
CA VAL A 52 7.25 10.57 -7.09
C VAL A 52 7.72 10.31 -5.66
N HIS A 53 7.95 11.38 -4.90
CA HIS A 53 8.34 11.23 -3.50
C HIS A 53 7.17 10.66 -2.67
N PRO A 54 7.38 9.72 -1.74
CA PRO A 54 6.30 9.11 -0.97
C PRO A 54 5.38 10.09 -0.21
N HIS A 55 5.89 11.22 0.23
CA HIS A 55 5.06 12.27 0.86
C HIS A 55 4.11 12.94 -0.13
N ASP A 56 4.54 13.14 -1.38
CA ASP A 56 3.69 13.69 -2.43
C ASP A 56 2.61 12.70 -2.86
N VAL A 57 2.96 11.41 -2.93
CA VAL A 57 1.98 10.32 -3.13
C VAL A 57 0.91 10.38 -2.06
N ALA A 58 1.30 10.47 -0.78
CA ALA A 58 0.36 10.53 0.33
C ALA A 58 -0.54 11.77 0.29
N GLN A 59 0.01 12.93 -0.08
CA GLN A 59 -0.75 14.17 -0.20
C GLN A 59 -1.82 14.08 -1.30
N VAL A 60 -1.46 13.63 -2.50
CA VAL A 60 -2.43 13.51 -3.60
C VAL A 60 -3.48 12.43 -3.31
N LEU A 61 -3.11 11.34 -2.64
CA LEU A 61 -4.08 10.32 -2.21
C LEU A 61 -5.07 10.85 -1.18
N ASP A 62 -4.62 11.71 -0.25
CA ASP A 62 -5.48 12.35 0.75
C ASP A 62 -6.57 13.23 0.09
N GLU A 63 -6.20 13.97 -0.97
CA GLU A 63 -7.16 14.74 -1.79
C GLU A 63 -8.20 13.86 -2.49
N GLN A 64 -7.91 12.56 -2.68
CA GLN A 64 -8.84 11.56 -3.23
C GLN A 64 -9.62 10.81 -2.14
N GLY A 65 -9.46 11.18 -0.86
CA GLY A 65 -10.08 10.48 0.27
C GLY A 65 -9.42 9.15 0.60
N VAL A 66 -8.19 8.90 0.15
CA VAL A 66 -7.44 7.67 0.41
C VAL A 66 -6.32 7.95 1.41
N CYS A 67 -6.47 7.49 2.64
CA CYS A 67 -5.48 7.73 3.69
C CYS A 67 -4.36 6.68 3.65
N VAL A 68 -3.12 7.13 3.42
CA VAL A 68 -1.89 6.33 3.60
C VAL A 68 -0.91 7.06 4.50
N ARG A 69 0.12 6.36 4.99
CA ARG A 69 1.23 6.99 5.73
C ARG A 69 2.49 7.01 4.88
N ALA A 70 3.18 8.14 4.84
CA ALA A 70 4.52 8.24 4.25
C ALA A 70 5.59 8.43 5.33
N GLY A 71 6.80 7.94 5.07
CA GLY A 71 7.98 8.12 5.92
C GLY A 71 8.72 6.80 6.18
N HIS A 72 9.40 6.72 7.31
CA HIS A 72 10.15 5.52 7.72
C HIS A 72 9.33 4.48 8.47
N HIS A 73 8.09 4.80 8.86
CA HIS A 73 7.23 3.94 9.68
C HIS A 73 7.87 3.47 11.00
N CYS A 74 8.64 4.36 11.64
CA CYS A 74 9.48 4.06 12.81
C CYS A 74 10.53 2.97 12.58
N ALA A 75 10.85 2.64 11.32
CA ALA A 75 11.79 1.61 10.90
C ALA A 75 12.93 2.20 10.03
N GLN A 76 13.54 3.28 10.49
CA GLN A 76 14.62 3.97 9.77
C GLN A 76 15.84 3.07 9.45
N PRO A 77 16.30 2.18 10.35
CA PRO A 77 17.41 1.27 10.02
C PRO A 77 17.10 0.36 8.82
N LEU A 78 15.87 -0.14 8.72
CA LEU A 78 15.44 -0.96 7.58
C LEU A 78 15.41 -0.15 6.28
N HIS A 79 14.89 1.08 6.32
CA HIS A 79 14.90 1.98 5.16
C HIS A 79 16.32 2.25 4.66
N ARG A 80 17.25 2.50 5.59
CA ARG A 80 18.68 2.68 5.27
C ARG A 80 19.28 1.42 4.62
N ALA A 81 19.01 0.23 5.18
CA ALA A 81 19.49 -1.03 4.63
C ALA A 81 18.95 -1.31 3.21
N LEU A 82 17.75 -0.84 2.91
CA LEU A 82 17.12 -0.95 1.59
C LEU A 82 17.49 0.19 0.63
N GLY A 83 18.28 1.18 1.07
CA GLY A 83 18.64 2.36 0.28
C GLY A 83 17.47 3.29 -0.02
N LEU A 84 16.45 3.34 0.84
CA LEU A 84 15.24 4.12 0.64
C LEU A 84 15.20 5.32 1.59
N ALA A 85 14.91 6.50 1.07
CA ALA A 85 14.69 7.69 1.89
C ALA A 85 13.35 7.62 2.64
N ALA A 86 12.31 7.10 1.99
CA ALA A 86 10.98 6.91 2.58
C ALA A 86 10.19 5.87 1.77
N THR A 87 9.06 5.42 2.32
CA THR A 87 8.04 4.67 1.58
C THR A 87 6.66 5.21 1.93
N ALA A 88 5.69 5.03 1.03
CA ALA A 88 4.27 5.11 1.36
C ALA A 88 3.83 3.75 1.89
N ARG A 89 2.82 3.72 2.76
CA ARG A 89 2.29 2.47 3.31
C ARG A 89 0.78 2.54 3.41
N ALA A 90 0.12 1.64 2.69
CA ALA A 90 -1.29 1.31 2.89
C ALA A 90 -1.36 0.14 3.87
N SER A 91 -2.19 0.29 4.91
CA SER A 91 -2.38 -0.75 5.92
C SER A 91 -3.85 -1.14 5.96
N VAL A 92 -4.16 -2.36 5.54
CA VAL A 92 -5.52 -2.91 5.52
C VAL A 92 -5.79 -3.72 6.78
N TYR A 93 -7.06 -3.79 7.17
CA TYR A 93 -7.50 -4.56 8.32
C TYR A 93 -8.92 -5.11 8.12
N LEU A 94 -9.50 -5.68 9.19
CA LEU A 94 -10.78 -6.42 9.16
C LEU A 94 -11.97 -5.65 8.57
N TYR A 95 -11.94 -4.31 8.62
CA TYR A 95 -13.03 -3.46 8.16
C TYR A 95 -12.86 -3.00 6.72
N ASN A 96 -11.70 -3.25 6.12
CA ASN A 96 -11.45 -2.87 4.74
C ASN A 96 -12.07 -3.88 3.77
N THR A 97 -12.33 -3.40 2.56
CA THR A 97 -12.91 -4.19 1.48
C THR A 97 -12.06 -4.10 0.21
N PRO A 98 -12.29 -4.97 -0.80
CA PRO A 98 -11.67 -4.83 -2.12
C PRO A 98 -11.88 -3.45 -2.76
N GLU A 99 -13.03 -2.82 -2.52
CA GLU A 99 -13.34 -1.49 -3.06
C GLU A 99 -12.42 -0.40 -2.51
N ASP A 100 -11.96 -0.52 -1.25
CA ASP A 100 -10.94 0.38 -0.67
C ASP A 100 -9.61 0.25 -1.42
N ILE A 101 -9.25 -0.98 -1.81
CA ILE A 101 -8.03 -1.27 -2.57
C ILE A 101 -8.16 -0.70 -3.99
N ASP A 102 -9.33 -0.82 -4.60
CA ASP A 102 -9.58 -0.20 -5.90
C ASP A 102 -9.53 1.33 -5.83
N ALA A 103 -10.02 1.93 -4.74
CA ALA A 103 -9.88 3.36 -4.51
C ALA A 103 -8.41 3.78 -4.40
N LEU A 104 -7.59 2.99 -3.69
CA LEU A 104 -6.14 3.20 -3.62
C LEU A 104 -5.49 3.13 -5.02
N VAL A 105 -5.82 2.12 -5.82
CA VAL A 105 -5.27 1.93 -7.17
C VAL A 105 -5.65 3.09 -8.10
N ARG A 106 -6.93 3.48 -8.11
CA ARG A 106 -7.39 4.67 -8.85
C ARG A 106 -6.69 5.95 -8.38
N GLY A 107 -6.49 6.09 -7.07
CA GLY A 107 -5.76 7.20 -6.48
C GLY A 107 -4.30 7.25 -6.96
N LEU A 108 -3.63 6.10 -7.04
CA LEU A 108 -2.25 6.02 -7.54
C LEU A 108 -2.15 6.36 -9.03
N GLU A 109 -3.12 5.94 -9.84
CA GLU A 109 -3.21 6.38 -11.24
C GLU A 109 -3.42 7.89 -11.35
N ARG A 110 -4.21 8.48 -10.43
CA ARG A 110 -4.35 9.94 -10.35
C ARG A 110 -3.03 10.63 -9.95
N VAL A 111 -2.26 10.06 -9.03
CA VAL A 111 -0.91 10.55 -8.68
C VAL A 111 -0.02 10.55 -9.93
N ARG A 112 0.01 9.45 -10.68
CA ARG A 112 0.79 9.35 -11.93
C ARG A 112 0.40 10.44 -12.92
N ALA A 113 -0.90 10.64 -13.13
CA ALA A 113 -1.42 11.68 -14.03
C ALA A 113 -1.07 13.10 -13.54
N PHE A 114 -1.15 13.35 -12.23
CA PHE A 114 -0.83 14.65 -11.63
C PHE A 114 0.64 15.05 -11.85
N PHE A 115 1.56 14.08 -11.73
CA PHE A 115 3.00 14.29 -11.94
C PHE A 115 3.45 14.09 -13.41
N GLY A 116 2.52 13.87 -14.34
CA GLY A 116 2.82 13.74 -15.78
C GLY A 116 3.64 12.50 -16.14
N LEU A 117 3.50 11.40 -15.38
CA LEU A 117 4.21 10.16 -15.65
C LEU A 117 3.63 9.45 -16.89
N PRO A 118 4.47 8.80 -17.72
CA PRO A 118 4.00 8.11 -18.92
C PRO A 118 3.07 6.96 -18.55
N SER A 119 1.97 6.80 -19.32
CA SER A 119 0.99 5.71 -19.19
C SER A 119 1.62 4.36 -19.48
#